data_AF-A0A965PSY5-F1
#
_entry.id   AF-A0A965PSY5-F1
#
_cell.length_a   1.000
_cell.length_b   1.000
_cell.length_c   1.000
_cell.angle_alpha   90.00
_cell.angle_beta   90.00
_cell.angle_gamma   90.00
#
_symmetry.space_group_name_H-M   'P 1'
#
loop_
_entity.id
_entity.type
_entity.pdbx_description
1 polymer ?
#
loop_
_entity_poly.entity_id
_entity_poly.type
_entity_poly.pdbx_seq_one_letter_code
_entity_poly.pdbx_strand_id
1 'polypeptide(L)'
;PPSEMEFAYSIAAYHGTPHDIKGGFQLKYVGTGEGAQAFGWGLYFAENPTVARYYREKLSQGTIPTLDQQLPEIGKSISREAFDFLKGYEDIDAAIQGLRDTASSDSPMIRRAWAGRENELEELNQKYREAADWIEKNKTRLELKRDDGNLYSVEINAEQDEFIDWDKPLSEQSEIIQKALQPFRTDFYDLSVARGTDKESGATAYERIAFALGSREAASRRLFESGIKGVRYLDGTSRGKGAGSNNYVVFDDSLITITARNGEPVDIRESRREDAIPTFSEGSPEASTLSTMKESMAKVDAASEAKPNPENKPTYKISEIASIWMDQGGDTRQLQDMIEENTLLSPANAKRVANAIA
;
A
#
# COMPACT_ATOMS: atom_id res chain seq x y z
N PRO A 1 9.41 0.80 38.52
CA PRO A 1 8.31 0.55 37.57
C PRO A 1 8.86 0.58 36.13
N PRO A 2 8.95 -0.56 35.44
CA PRO A 2 9.36 -0.54 34.04
C PRO A 2 8.19 -0.07 33.20
N SER A 3 8.38 1.04 32.48
CA SER A 3 7.50 1.50 31.41
C SER A 3 7.77 0.65 30.16
N GLU A 4 6.79 -0.23 29.90
CA GLU A 4 6.35 -0.82 28.64
C GLU A 4 7.25 -0.60 27.40
N MET A 5 7.77 -1.71 26.87
CA MET A 5 8.11 -1.82 25.44
C MET A 5 6.82 -1.66 24.65
N GLU A 6 6.70 -0.58 23.89
CA GLU A 6 5.64 -0.38 22.92
C GLU A 6 5.84 -1.40 21.80
N PHE A 7 5.09 -2.51 21.85
CA PHE A 7 4.95 -3.43 20.73
C PHE A 7 4.30 -2.63 19.60
N ALA A 8 5.03 -2.39 18.50
CA ALA A 8 4.45 -1.80 17.32
C ALA A 8 3.54 -2.84 16.66
N TYR A 9 2.26 -2.83 16.99
CA TYR A 9 1.26 -3.58 16.26
C TYR A 9 1.21 -3.06 14.82
N SER A 10 1.35 -3.96 13.84
CA SER A 10 1.25 -3.60 12.44
C SER A 10 0.24 -4.47 11.69
N ILE A 11 -0.50 -3.84 10.80
CA ILE A 11 -1.47 -4.51 9.92
C ILE A 11 -0.79 -4.79 8.60
N ALA A 12 -0.64 -6.08 8.28
CA ALA A 12 -0.23 -6.52 6.95
C ALA A 12 -1.33 -6.23 5.92
N ALA A 13 -0.98 -5.50 4.87
CA ALA A 13 -1.90 -5.14 3.81
C ALA A 13 -1.23 -5.07 2.44
N TYR A 14 -2.04 -4.89 1.40
CA TYR A 14 -1.60 -4.95 0.01
C TYR A 14 -2.13 -3.77 -0.80
N HIS A 15 -1.36 -3.33 -1.79
CA HIS A 15 -1.75 -2.29 -2.74
C HIS A 15 -1.36 -2.68 -4.17
N GLY A 16 -2.32 -2.61 -5.09
CA GLY A 16 -2.08 -2.85 -6.51
C GLY A 16 -2.23 -1.57 -7.33
N THR A 17 -1.25 -1.28 -8.17
CA THR A 17 -1.19 -0.04 -8.95
C THR A 17 -0.39 -0.26 -10.23
N PRO A 18 -0.65 0.46 -11.34
CA PRO A 18 0.23 0.44 -12.51
C PRO A 18 1.57 1.15 -12.23
N HIS A 19 1.66 1.92 -11.14
CA HIS A 19 2.79 2.80 -10.90
C HIS A 19 3.93 2.14 -10.13
N ASP A 20 5.16 2.52 -10.48
CA ASP A 20 6.33 2.27 -9.66
C ASP A 20 6.42 3.33 -8.54
N ILE A 21 6.33 2.89 -7.28
CA ILE A 21 6.30 3.76 -6.10
C ILE A 21 7.73 3.97 -5.63
N LYS A 22 8.25 5.17 -5.86
CA LYS A 22 9.59 5.58 -5.43
C LYS A 22 9.50 6.42 -4.15
N GLY A 23 10.28 6.06 -3.14
CA GLY A 23 10.34 6.78 -1.87
C GLY A 23 9.08 6.65 -1.00
N GLY A 24 8.36 5.52 -1.12
CA GLY A 24 7.18 5.21 -0.32
C GLY A 24 5.87 5.82 -0.83
N PHE A 25 4.76 5.40 -0.22
CA PHE A 25 3.45 5.99 -0.46
C PHE A 25 3.42 7.43 0.04
N GLN A 26 2.72 8.32 -0.67
CA GLN A 26 2.66 9.74 -0.28
C GLN A 26 1.25 10.30 -0.47
N LEU A 27 0.74 10.97 0.56
CA LEU A 27 -0.60 11.56 0.53
C LEU A 27 -0.80 12.60 -0.58
N LYS A 28 0.28 13.26 -1.02
CA LYS A 28 0.24 14.27 -2.10
C LYS A 28 -0.24 13.71 -3.45
N TYR A 29 -0.23 12.38 -3.62
CA TYR A 29 -0.73 11.70 -4.81
C TYR A 29 -2.17 11.18 -4.65
N VAL A 30 -2.81 11.40 -3.49
CA VAL A 30 -4.21 11.04 -3.29
C VAL A 30 -5.08 11.87 -4.25
N GLY A 31 -5.86 11.17 -5.07
CA GLY A 31 -6.70 11.78 -6.11
C GLY A 31 -6.04 11.90 -7.49
N THR A 32 -4.77 11.52 -7.66
CA THR A 32 -4.13 11.46 -8.99
C THR A 32 -4.25 10.11 -9.67
N GLY A 33 -4.75 9.09 -8.96
CA GLY A 33 -4.92 7.72 -9.48
C GLY A 33 -6.36 7.39 -9.89
N GLU A 34 -6.54 6.18 -10.41
CA GLU A 34 -7.83 5.62 -10.81
C GLU A 34 -8.59 5.05 -9.61
N GLY A 35 -9.77 5.58 -9.30
CA GLY A 35 -10.64 5.07 -8.23
C GLY A 35 -11.45 6.17 -7.52
N ALA A 36 -12.69 5.84 -7.14
CA ALA A 36 -13.50 6.74 -6.32
C ALA A 36 -13.06 6.63 -4.85
N GLN A 37 -12.76 7.76 -4.21
CA GLN A 37 -12.49 7.86 -2.76
C GLN A 37 -13.77 7.66 -1.94
N ALA A 38 -14.30 6.44 -1.96
CA ALA A 38 -15.62 6.11 -1.45
C ALA A 38 -15.68 6.00 0.08
N PHE A 39 -14.54 5.79 0.76
CA PHE A 39 -14.45 5.51 2.20
C PHE A 39 -13.60 6.53 2.95
N GLY A 40 -13.55 7.75 2.42
CA GLY A 40 -12.75 8.86 2.95
C GLY A 40 -11.50 9.16 2.13
N TRP A 41 -10.79 10.21 2.55
CA TRP A 41 -9.56 10.67 1.93
C TRP A 41 -8.34 10.04 2.62
N GLY A 42 -7.42 9.46 1.85
CA GLY A 42 -6.20 8.83 2.36
C GLY A 42 -5.64 7.78 1.40
N LEU A 43 -4.69 6.98 1.88
CA LEU A 43 -4.06 5.88 1.14
C LEU A 43 -4.84 4.59 1.31
N TYR A 44 -5.16 3.91 0.21
CA TYR A 44 -6.02 2.72 0.23
C TYR A 44 -5.20 1.43 0.22
N PHE A 45 -5.52 0.50 1.11
CA PHE A 45 -4.90 -0.83 1.19
C PHE A 45 -5.94 -1.91 1.40
N ALA A 46 -5.66 -3.13 0.95
CA ALA A 46 -6.51 -4.28 1.13
C ALA A 46 -5.81 -5.33 2.01
N GLU A 47 -6.51 -5.90 2.99
CA GLU A 47 -6.01 -7.05 3.75
C GLU A 47 -5.92 -8.29 2.86
N ASN A 48 -6.86 -8.45 1.92
CA ASN A 48 -6.87 -9.56 0.97
C ASN A 48 -6.01 -9.22 -0.27
N PRO A 49 -4.91 -9.94 -0.51
CA PRO A 49 -4.02 -9.67 -1.65
C PRO A 49 -4.70 -9.88 -3.01
N THR A 50 -5.80 -10.64 -3.08
CA THR A 50 -6.57 -10.82 -4.32
C THR A 50 -7.25 -9.53 -4.75
N VAL A 51 -7.69 -8.69 -3.81
CA VAL A 51 -8.27 -7.37 -4.10
C VAL A 51 -7.20 -6.46 -4.70
N ALA A 52 -6.02 -6.41 -4.09
CA ALA A 52 -4.89 -5.65 -4.62
C ALA A 52 -4.45 -6.15 -6.01
N ARG A 53 -4.36 -7.46 -6.24
CA ARG A 53 -4.07 -8.04 -7.57
C ARG A 53 -5.10 -7.63 -8.63
N TYR A 54 -6.38 -7.66 -8.28
CA TYR A 54 -7.44 -7.19 -9.18
C TYR A 54 -7.23 -5.73 -9.61
N TYR A 55 -6.89 -4.84 -8.67
CA TYR A 55 -6.60 -3.44 -9.01
C TYR A 55 -5.33 -3.29 -9.83
N ARG A 56 -4.26 -4.02 -9.51
CA ARG A 56 -3.05 -4.08 -10.35
C ARG A 56 -3.42 -4.44 -11.80
N GLU A 57 -4.10 -5.55 -12.01
CA GLU A 57 -4.43 -6.05 -13.35
C GLU A 57 -5.40 -5.14 -14.11
N LYS A 58 -6.40 -4.60 -13.41
CA LYS A 58 -7.40 -3.71 -14.03
C LYS A 58 -6.82 -2.37 -14.45
N LEU A 59 -5.86 -1.85 -13.69
CA LEU A 59 -5.31 -0.51 -13.88
C LEU A 59 -4.04 -0.50 -14.74
N SER A 60 -3.36 -1.63 -14.86
CA SER A 60 -2.20 -1.76 -15.74
C SER A 60 -2.67 -1.92 -17.17
N GLN A 61 -2.48 -0.86 -17.96
CA GLN A 61 -2.97 -0.77 -19.33
C GLN A 61 -1.79 -0.95 -20.29
N GLY A 62 -1.70 -2.16 -20.83
CA GLY A 62 -0.94 -2.48 -22.03
C GLY A 62 0.57 -2.57 -21.85
N THR A 63 1.35 -1.77 -22.57
CA THR A 63 2.81 -1.90 -22.61
C THR A 63 3.54 -0.63 -22.20
N ILE A 64 4.70 -0.79 -21.58
CA ILE A 64 5.70 0.27 -21.37
C ILE A 64 6.65 0.21 -22.56
N PRO A 65 6.55 1.15 -23.51
CA PRO A 65 7.51 1.24 -24.57
C PRO A 65 8.81 1.81 -23.99
N THR A 66 9.95 1.28 -24.42
CA THR A 66 11.28 1.80 -24.11
C THR A 66 12.08 1.98 -25.40
N LEU A 67 13.01 2.94 -25.40
CA LEU A 67 13.93 3.17 -26.52
C LEU A 67 15.36 2.96 -26.00
N ASP A 68 16.12 2.07 -26.65
CA ASP A 68 17.45 1.65 -26.18
C ASP A 68 17.45 1.26 -24.69
N GLN A 69 16.41 0.50 -24.28
CA GLN A 69 16.18 0.04 -22.90
C GLN A 69 15.95 1.15 -21.85
N GLN A 70 15.84 2.41 -22.28
CA GLN A 70 15.57 3.54 -21.41
C GLN A 70 14.11 3.98 -21.53
N LEU A 71 13.53 4.40 -20.40
CA LEU A 71 12.29 5.16 -20.42
C LEU A 71 12.58 6.48 -21.13
N PRO A 72 11.79 6.86 -22.15
CA PRO A 72 12.00 8.13 -22.83
C PRO A 72 11.79 9.30 -21.87
N GLU A 73 12.68 10.30 -21.92
CA GLU A 73 12.37 11.62 -21.38
C GLU A 73 11.36 12.30 -22.33
N ILE A 74 10.07 12.14 -22.05
CA ILE A 74 9.01 12.59 -22.96
C ILE A 74 8.76 14.09 -22.78
N GLY A 75 9.37 14.91 -23.65
CA GLY A 75 8.95 16.29 -23.92
C GLY A 75 7.75 16.37 -24.88
N LYS A 76 7.18 17.56 -25.09
CA LYS A 76 6.15 17.82 -26.13
C LYS A 76 6.74 17.61 -27.53
N SER A 77 6.85 16.37 -27.99
CA SER A 77 7.46 16.00 -29.26
C SER A 77 6.84 14.73 -29.82
N ILE A 78 6.96 14.47 -31.12
CA ILE A 78 6.39 13.32 -31.86
C ILE A 78 6.63 11.93 -31.22
N SER A 79 7.67 11.79 -30.41
CA SER A 79 7.90 10.57 -29.61
C SER A 79 6.79 10.37 -28.58
N ARG A 80 6.22 11.42 -27.98
CA ARG A 80 5.10 11.29 -27.04
C ARG A 80 3.90 10.61 -27.67
N GLU A 81 3.44 11.11 -28.81
CA GLU A 81 2.29 10.56 -29.52
C GLU A 81 2.54 9.10 -29.92
N ALA A 82 3.75 8.79 -30.40
CA ALA A 82 4.16 7.42 -30.70
C ALA A 82 4.14 6.52 -29.45
N PHE A 83 4.73 6.95 -28.33
CA PHE A 83 4.77 6.17 -27.10
C PHE A 83 3.39 6.00 -26.47
N ASP A 84 2.55 7.04 -26.47
CA ASP A 84 1.19 6.97 -25.96
C ASP A 84 0.34 5.99 -26.79
N PHE A 85 0.54 5.93 -28.10
CA PHE A 85 -0.12 4.94 -28.95
C PHE A 85 0.40 3.52 -28.69
N LEU A 86 1.73 3.35 -28.58
CA LEU A 86 2.36 2.04 -28.35
C LEU A 86 1.86 1.37 -27.06
N LYS A 87 1.51 2.14 -26.02
CA LYS A 87 0.94 1.59 -24.77
C LYS A 87 -0.28 0.71 -24.99
N GLY A 88 -1.06 0.92 -26.06
CA GLY A 88 -2.25 0.12 -26.35
C GLY A 88 -1.97 -1.22 -27.06
N TYR A 89 -0.71 -1.52 -27.39
CA TYR A 89 -0.34 -2.64 -28.26
C TYR A 89 0.72 -3.51 -27.62
N GLU A 90 0.62 -4.82 -27.83
CA GLU A 90 1.64 -5.81 -27.45
C GLU A 90 2.67 -6.04 -28.57
N ASP A 91 2.37 -5.59 -29.79
CA ASP A 91 3.18 -5.79 -30.99
C ASP A 91 3.40 -4.47 -31.73
N ILE A 92 4.66 -4.20 -32.11
CA ILE A 92 5.06 -2.93 -32.73
C ILE A 92 4.46 -2.80 -34.14
N ASP A 93 4.36 -3.88 -34.90
CA ASP A 93 3.80 -3.85 -36.26
C ASP A 93 2.29 -3.59 -36.21
N ALA A 94 1.58 -4.20 -35.26
CA ALA A 94 0.18 -3.92 -35.02
C ALA A 94 -0.05 -2.44 -34.63
N ALA A 95 0.85 -1.83 -33.85
CA ALA A 95 0.78 -0.41 -33.49
C ALA A 95 1.00 0.50 -34.71
N ILE A 96 2.00 0.21 -35.54
CA ILE A 96 2.23 0.94 -36.80
C ILE A 96 1.00 0.85 -37.70
N GLN A 97 0.44 -0.35 -37.86
CA GLN A 97 -0.76 -0.55 -38.66
C GLN A 97 -1.97 0.22 -38.09
N GLY A 98 -2.18 0.16 -36.77
CA GLY A 98 -3.26 0.88 -36.09
C GLY A 98 -3.20 2.40 -36.30
N LEU A 99 -2.00 3.00 -36.24
CA LEU A 99 -1.81 4.42 -36.56
C LEU A 99 -2.15 4.74 -38.02
N ARG A 100 -1.64 3.94 -38.96
CA ARG A 100 -1.89 4.11 -40.39
C ARG A 100 -3.37 3.98 -40.73
N ASP A 101 -4.05 3.00 -40.14
CA ASP A 101 -5.49 2.78 -40.31
C ASP A 101 -6.31 3.93 -39.71
N THR A 102 -5.94 4.41 -38.52
CA THR A 102 -6.60 5.56 -37.87
C THR A 102 -6.46 6.82 -38.73
N ALA A 103 -5.25 7.12 -39.20
CA ALA A 103 -4.98 8.28 -40.04
C ALA A 103 -5.66 8.25 -41.41
N SER A 104 -6.03 7.06 -41.90
CA SER A 104 -6.67 6.83 -43.20
C SER A 104 -8.18 6.57 -43.07
N SER A 105 -8.72 6.55 -41.85
CA SER A 105 -10.11 6.20 -41.59
C SER A 105 -11.07 7.27 -42.10
N ASP A 106 -11.97 6.88 -43.01
CA ASP A 106 -12.93 7.78 -43.65
C ASP A 106 -14.39 7.34 -43.41
N SER A 107 -14.66 6.90 -42.17
CA SER A 107 -15.98 6.43 -41.73
C SER A 107 -17.01 7.57 -41.69
N PRO A 108 -18.29 7.32 -42.03
CA PRO A 108 -19.37 8.30 -41.88
C PRO A 108 -19.47 8.92 -40.48
N MET A 109 -19.08 8.19 -39.42
CA MET A 109 -19.08 8.69 -38.05
C MET A 109 -18.01 9.78 -37.85
N ILE A 110 -16.79 9.58 -38.37
CA ILE A 110 -15.70 10.56 -38.31
C ILE A 110 -16.08 11.79 -39.11
N ARG A 111 -16.59 11.63 -40.34
CA ARG A 111 -17.03 12.77 -41.18
C ARG A 111 -18.07 13.63 -40.47
N ARG A 112 -19.02 13.02 -39.73
CA ARG A 112 -20.01 13.77 -38.95
C ARG A 112 -19.40 14.46 -37.72
N ALA A 113 -18.52 13.78 -36.99
CA ALA A 113 -17.90 14.32 -35.77
C ALA A 113 -16.96 15.52 -36.05
N TRP A 114 -16.39 15.57 -37.25
CA TRP A 114 -15.42 16.59 -37.68
C TRP A 114 -15.93 17.52 -38.78
N ALA A 115 -17.23 17.50 -39.09
CA ALA A 115 -17.82 18.40 -40.08
C ALA A 115 -17.56 19.88 -39.71
N GLY A 116 -16.98 20.64 -40.64
CA GLY A 116 -16.56 22.03 -40.42
C GLY A 116 -15.22 22.20 -39.67
N ARG A 117 -14.53 21.10 -39.35
CA ARG A 117 -13.19 21.05 -38.73
C ARG A 117 -12.26 20.08 -39.47
N GLU A 118 -12.41 19.98 -40.78
CA GLU A 118 -11.67 19.03 -41.62
C GLU A 118 -10.16 19.28 -41.57
N ASN A 119 -9.74 20.55 -41.49
CA ASN A 119 -8.32 20.89 -41.36
C ASN A 119 -7.72 20.41 -40.03
N GLU A 120 -8.45 20.53 -38.92
CA GLU A 120 -8.00 20.04 -37.60
C GLU A 120 -7.88 18.51 -37.60
N LEU A 121 -8.83 17.82 -38.26
CA LEU A 121 -8.76 16.37 -38.45
C LEU A 121 -7.55 15.97 -39.29
N GLU A 122 -7.24 16.70 -40.36
CA GLU A 122 -6.07 16.39 -41.19
C GLU A 122 -4.76 16.64 -40.46
N GLU A 123 -4.64 17.70 -39.67
CA GLU A 123 -3.49 17.93 -38.79
C GLU A 123 -3.31 16.78 -37.77
N LEU A 124 -4.41 16.27 -37.22
CA LEU A 124 -4.38 15.12 -36.31
C LEU A 124 -3.95 13.83 -37.04
N ASN A 125 -4.51 13.56 -38.22
CA ASN A 125 -4.15 12.40 -39.04
C ASN A 125 -2.68 12.45 -39.47
N GLN A 126 -2.15 13.64 -39.77
CA GLN A 126 -0.75 13.83 -40.08
C GLN A 126 0.15 13.46 -38.89
N LYS A 127 -0.22 13.84 -37.67
CA LYS A 127 0.51 13.42 -36.45
C LYS A 127 0.54 11.90 -36.29
N TYR A 128 -0.57 11.22 -36.58
CA TYR A 128 -0.59 9.75 -36.52
C TYR A 128 0.33 9.10 -37.58
N ARG A 129 0.40 9.65 -38.79
CA ARG A 129 1.35 9.17 -39.82
C ARG A 129 2.80 9.39 -39.40
N GLU A 130 3.12 10.58 -38.89
CA GLU A 130 4.46 10.89 -38.39
C GLU A 130 4.87 10.01 -37.20
N ALA A 131 3.93 9.70 -36.31
CA ALA A 131 4.16 8.76 -35.23
C ALA A 131 4.45 7.35 -35.75
N ALA A 132 3.70 6.87 -36.75
CA ALA A 132 3.91 5.57 -37.37
C ALA A 132 5.29 5.48 -38.03
N ASP A 133 5.67 6.48 -38.81
CA ASP A 133 6.98 6.55 -39.47
C ASP A 133 8.13 6.64 -38.46
N TRP A 134 7.92 7.36 -37.35
CA TRP A 134 8.89 7.43 -36.26
C TRP A 134 9.07 6.06 -35.58
N ILE A 135 7.98 5.34 -35.29
CA ILE A 135 8.04 4.00 -34.70
C ILE A 135 8.76 3.04 -35.65
N GLU A 136 8.40 3.06 -36.92
CA GLU A 136 9.01 2.20 -37.95
C GLU A 136 10.52 2.45 -38.08
N LYS A 137 10.95 3.72 -38.09
CA LYS A 137 12.37 4.09 -38.12
C LYS A 137 13.16 3.63 -36.89
N ASN A 138 12.51 3.57 -35.73
CA ASN A 138 13.15 3.19 -34.46
C ASN A 138 12.84 1.75 -34.04
N LYS A 139 12.17 0.95 -34.87
CA LYS A 139 11.65 -0.38 -34.52
C LYS A 139 12.67 -1.30 -33.86
N THR A 140 13.92 -1.31 -34.32
CA THR A 140 14.99 -2.17 -33.76
C THR A 140 15.50 -1.73 -32.40
N ARG A 141 15.21 -0.49 -32.01
CA ARG A 141 15.60 0.12 -30.73
C ARG A 141 14.44 0.15 -29.73
N LEU A 142 13.23 -0.13 -30.21
CA LEU A 142 12.01 -0.14 -29.41
C LEU A 142 11.80 -1.52 -28.79
N GLU A 143 11.51 -1.54 -27.50
CA GLU A 143 11.03 -2.72 -26.79
C GLU A 143 9.69 -2.39 -26.12
N LEU A 144 8.68 -3.24 -26.32
CA LEU A 144 7.41 -3.18 -25.60
C LEU A 144 7.48 -4.15 -24.43
N LYS A 145 7.58 -3.61 -23.22
CA LYS A 145 7.51 -4.42 -22.00
C LYS A 145 6.08 -4.44 -21.54
N ARG A 146 5.56 -5.61 -21.19
CA ARG A 146 4.22 -5.70 -20.61
C ARG A 146 4.19 -4.90 -19.31
N ASP A 147 3.21 -4.02 -19.18
CA ASP A 147 2.94 -3.38 -17.90
C ASP A 147 2.04 -4.32 -17.09
N ASP A 148 2.66 -5.21 -16.33
CA ASP A 148 1.90 -6.06 -15.38
C ASP A 148 1.52 -5.29 -14.10
N GLY A 149 1.91 -4.01 -14.01
CA GLY A 149 1.79 -3.19 -12.83
C GLY A 149 2.63 -3.70 -11.66
N ASN A 150 2.31 -3.19 -10.48
CA ASN A 150 3.00 -3.50 -9.24
C ASN A 150 2.02 -3.90 -8.15
N LEU A 151 2.34 -5.00 -7.47
CA LEU A 151 1.71 -5.42 -6.23
C LEU A 151 2.69 -5.13 -5.08
N TYR A 152 2.29 -4.29 -4.15
CA TYR A 152 3.06 -3.99 -2.96
C TYR A 152 2.46 -4.71 -1.76
N SER A 153 3.34 -5.33 -0.96
CA SER A 153 3.05 -5.71 0.43
C SER A 153 3.51 -4.59 1.34
N VAL A 154 2.68 -4.25 2.31
CA VAL A 154 2.97 -3.18 3.28
C VAL A 154 2.63 -3.62 4.69
N GLU A 155 3.32 -2.99 5.63
CA GLU A 155 2.95 -2.96 7.04
C GLU A 155 2.42 -1.56 7.36
N ILE A 156 1.21 -1.51 7.93
CA ILE A 156 0.62 -0.28 8.46
C ILE A 156 0.89 -0.26 9.95
N ASN A 157 1.68 0.68 10.43
CA ASN A 157 2.03 0.85 11.85
C ASN A 157 0.85 1.45 12.64
N ALA A 158 -0.18 0.63 12.87
CA ALA A 158 -1.41 0.96 13.57
C ALA A 158 -2.15 -0.32 14.00
N GLU A 159 -2.97 -0.22 15.03
CA GLU A 159 -3.89 -1.28 15.46
C GLU A 159 -5.25 -1.16 14.78
N GLN A 160 -5.97 -2.28 14.64
CA GLN A 160 -7.28 -2.28 13.99
C GLN A 160 -8.32 -1.41 14.71
N ASP A 161 -8.19 -1.25 16.02
CA ASP A 161 -9.10 -0.48 16.85
C ASP A 161 -8.79 1.04 16.84
N GLU A 162 -7.68 1.45 16.20
CA GLU A 162 -7.37 2.86 15.91
C GLU A 162 -8.00 3.35 14.58
N PHE A 163 -8.74 2.48 13.88
CA PHE A 163 -9.49 2.82 12.67
C PHE A 163 -10.98 2.93 12.96
N ILE A 164 -11.63 3.93 12.37
CA ILE A 164 -13.10 3.98 12.34
C ILE A 164 -13.58 2.77 11.52
N ASP A 165 -14.38 1.91 12.13
CA ASP A 165 -15.08 0.87 11.41
C ASP A 165 -16.27 1.48 10.66
N TRP A 166 -16.21 1.47 9.33
CA TRP A 166 -17.15 2.19 8.49
C TRP A 166 -18.61 1.74 8.69
N ASP A 167 -18.80 0.44 8.90
CA ASP A 167 -20.12 -0.19 8.89
C ASP A 167 -20.73 -0.27 10.30
N LYS A 168 -19.90 -0.31 11.35
CA LYS A 168 -20.38 -0.43 12.73
C LYS A 168 -21.01 0.86 13.28
N PRO A 169 -22.03 0.75 14.14
CA PRO A 169 -22.57 1.88 14.89
C PRO A 169 -21.51 2.45 15.86
N LEU A 170 -21.63 3.73 16.21
CA LEU A 170 -20.68 4.41 17.09
C LEU A 170 -20.56 3.75 18.47
N SER A 171 -21.62 3.13 18.98
CA SER A 171 -21.61 2.37 20.23
C SER A 171 -20.79 1.08 20.18
N GLU A 172 -20.52 0.54 18.99
CA GLU A 172 -19.74 -0.69 18.77
C GLU A 172 -18.31 -0.41 18.26
N GLN A 173 -17.94 0.86 18.12
CA GLN A 173 -16.56 1.27 17.83
C GLN A 173 -15.67 1.02 19.05
N SER A 174 -14.35 0.99 18.85
CA SER A 174 -13.40 0.91 19.96
C SER A 174 -13.52 2.11 20.90
N GLU A 175 -13.04 1.98 22.13
CA GLU A 175 -13.01 3.09 23.08
C GLU A 175 -12.18 4.28 22.57
N ILE A 176 -11.10 3.99 21.83
CA ILE A 176 -10.23 4.99 21.20
C ILE A 176 -11.04 5.83 20.20
N ILE A 177 -11.76 5.17 19.29
CA ILE A 177 -12.61 5.85 18.30
C ILE A 177 -13.75 6.62 18.99
N GLN A 178 -14.45 5.99 19.94
CA GLN A 178 -15.54 6.64 20.65
C GLN A 178 -15.08 7.92 21.34
N LYS A 179 -13.92 7.89 22.01
CA LYS A 179 -13.31 9.04 22.69
C LYS A 179 -12.85 10.10 21.70
N ALA A 180 -12.15 9.71 20.64
CA ALA A 180 -11.66 10.65 19.61
C ALA A 180 -12.80 11.34 18.86
N LEU A 181 -13.97 10.70 18.73
CA LEU A 181 -15.15 11.29 18.12
C LEU A 181 -15.97 12.19 19.05
N GLN A 182 -15.75 12.16 20.38
CA GLN A 182 -16.53 12.98 21.33
C GLN A 182 -16.55 14.48 20.99
N PRO A 183 -15.42 15.14 20.64
CA PRO A 183 -15.42 16.57 20.31
C PRO A 183 -16.23 16.92 19.07
N PHE A 184 -16.57 15.92 18.25
CA PHE A 184 -17.34 16.08 17.02
C PHE A 184 -18.80 15.67 17.20
N ARG A 185 -19.24 15.27 18.39
CA ARG A 185 -20.64 14.93 18.66
C ARG A 185 -21.51 16.18 18.63
N THR A 186 -22.79 15.98 18.33
CA THR A 186 -23.80 17.04 18.35
C THR A 186 -24.74 16.81 19.52
N ASP A 187 -25.40 17.85 20.03
CA ASP A 187 -26.42 17.72 21.08
C ASP A 187 -27.51 16.69 20.70
N PHE A 188 -27.84 16.62 19.41
CA PHE A 188 -28.79 15.64 18.87
C PHE A 188 -28.27 14.19 18.98
N TYR A 189 -26.97 13.99 18.73
CA TYR A 189 -26.32 12.70 18.89
C TYR A 189 -26.28 12.27 20.37
N ASP A 190 -25.89 13.17 21.28
CA ASP A 190 -25.83 12.83 22.70
C ASP A 190 -27.23 12.48 23.26
N LEU A 191 -28.27 13.15 22.76
CA LEU A 191 -29.67 12.80 23.05
C LEU A 191 -30.09 11.44 22.48
N SER A 192 -29.64 11.05 21.28
CA SER A 192 -29.98 9.75 20.68
C SER A 192 -29.33 8.59 21.43
N VAL A 193 -28.06 8.77 21.85
CA VAL A 193 -27.31 7.83 22.69
C VAL A 193 -27.97 7.67 24.05
N ALA A 194 -28.30 8.78 24.74
CA ALA A 194 -28.95 8.73 26.06
C ALA A 194 -30.32 8.02 26.04
N ARG A 195 -30.99 8.01 24.88
CA ARG A 195 -32.27 7.31 24.65
C ARG A 195 -32.11 5.86 24.19
N GLY A 196 -30.88 5.38 23.97
CA GLY A 196 -30.62 4.04 23.41
C GLY A 196 -31.12 3.88 21.98
N THR A 197 -31.27 5.00 21.26
CA THR A 197 -31.81 5.03 19.89
C THR A 197 -30.73 5.30 18.84
N ASP A 198 -29.47 5.44 19.27
CA ASP A 198 -28.36 5.70 18.38
C ASP A 198 -28.16 4.54 17.39
N LYS A 199 -28.00 4.93 16.12
CA LYS A 199 -27.70 4.05 14.99
C LYS A 199 -26.69 4.70 14.05
N GLU A 200 -26.03 5.79 14.47
CA GLU A 200 -25.04 6.47 13.63
C GLU A 200 -23.87 5.51 13.39
N SER A 201 -23.61 5.17 12.13
CA SER A 201 -22.45 4.35 11.74
C SER A 201 -21.18 5.19 11.69
N GLY A 202 -20.02 4.53 11.69
CA GLY A 202 -18.73 5.18 11.44
C GLY A 202 -18.72 5.99 10.14
N ALA A 203 -19.35 5.47 9.08
CA ALA A 203 -19.55 6.18 7.82
C ALA A 203 -20.31 7.50 8.00
N THR A 204 -21.43 7.46 8.73
CA THR A 204 -22.28 8.64 8.94
C THR A 204 -21.53 9.70 9.76
N ALA A 205 -20.81 9.27 10.80
CA ALA A 205 -19.99 10.15 11.62
C ALA A 205 -18.88 10.81 10.80
N TYR A 206 -18.15 10.03 9.99
CA TYR A 206 -17.09 10.54 9.13
C TYR A 206 -17.63 11.57 8.12
N GLU A 207 -18.71 11.25 7.39
CA GLU A 207 -19.27 12.15 6.39
C GLU A 207 -19.85 13.43 7.00
N ARG A 208 -20.42 13.35 8.21
CA ARG A 208 -20.89 14.52 8.95
C ARG A 208 -19.72 15.44 9.32
N ILE A 209 -18.59 14.88 9.76
CA ILE A 209 -17.36 15.65 10.06
C ILE A 209 -16.79 16.27 8.78
N ALA A 210 -16.76 15.50 7.68
CA ALA A 210 -16.34 15.99 6.37
C ALA A 210 -17.21 17.16 5.89
N PHE A 211 -18.52 17.08 6.06
CA PHE A 211 -19.44 18.16 5.75
C PHE A 211 -19.17 19.40 6.61
N ALA A 212 -19.01 19.23 7.93
CA ALA A 212 -18.75 20.34 8.85
C ALA A 212 -17.41 21.06 8.59
N LEU A 213 -16.39 20.31 8.16
CA LEU A 213 -15.05 20.84 7.86
C LEU A 213 -14.87 21.22 6.37
N GLY A 214 -15.89 20.99 5.53
CA GLY A 214 -15.92 21.38 4.12
C GLY A 214 -15.24 20.41 3.15
N SER A 215 -14.58 19.34 3.60
CA SER A 215 -14.03 18.28 2.74
C SER A 215 -13.69 17.00 3.51
N ARG A 216 -13.62 15.87 2.78
CA ARG A 216 -13.12 14.59 3.32
C ARG A 216 -11.64 14.65 3.72
N GLU A 217 -10.81 15.40 2.98
CA GLU A 217 -9.41 15.62 3.36
C GLU A 217 -9.30 16.31 4.71
N ALA A 218 -10.05 17.40 4.91
CA ALA A 218 -10.05 18.13 6.18
C ALA A 218 -10.53 17.24 7.34
N ALA A 219 -11.52 16.36 7.11
CA ALA A 219 -11.94 15.37 8.09
C ALA A 219 -10.84 14.36 8.42
N SER A 220 -10.25 13.69 7.43
CA SER A 220 -9.19 12.71 7.65
C SER A 220 -8.02 13.30 8.44
N ARG A 221 -7.55 14.50 8.07
CA ARG A 221 -6.47 15.19 8.77
C ARG A 221 -6.84 15.51 10.22
N ARG A 222 -8.03 16.07 10.44
CA ARG A 222 -8.49 16.45 11.79
C ARG A 222 -8.73 15.24 12.70
N LEU A 223 -9.19 14.13 12.13
CA LEU A 223 -9.36 12.85 12.82
C LEU A 223 -7.99 12.23 13.17
N PHE A 224 -7.03 12.32 12.25
CA PHE A 224 -5.65 11.87 12.49
C PHE A 224 -4.98 12.62 13.65
N GLU A 225 -5.12 13.96 13.68
CA GLU A 225 -4.67 14.78 14.82
C GLU A 225 -5.33 14.39 16.15
N SER A 226 -6.46 13.69 16.11
CA SER A 226 -7.20 13.21 17.28
C SER A 226 -6.87 11.75 17.64
N GLY A 227 -5.88 11.15 16.98
CA GLY A 227 -5.39 9.79 17.24
C GLY A 227 -5.95 8.71 16.33
N ILE A 228 -6.88 9.03 15.41
CA ILE A 228 -7.50 8.05 14.52
C ILE A 228 -6.61 7.82 13.30
N LYS A 229 -6.10 6.60 13.10
CA LYS A 229 -5.14 6.30 12.03
C LYS A 229 -5.78 6.18 10.65
N GLY A 230 -7.10 5.93 10.60
CA GLY A 230 -7.81 5.81 9.35
C GLY A 230 -9.25 5.32 9.45
N VAL A 231 -9.74 4.82 8.33
CA VAL A 231 -11.00 4.06 8.21
C VAL A 231 -10.68 2.62 7.84
N ARG A 232 -11.41 1.67 8.44
CA ARG A 232 -11.45 0.28 7.99
C ARG A 232 -12.86 -0.08 7.51
N TYR A 233 -12.96 -0.90 6.48
CA TYR A 233 -14.25 -1.30 5.90
C TYR A 233 -14.20 -2.68 5.26
N LEU A 234 -15.29 -3.43 5.30
CA LEU A 234 -15.37 -4.75 4.68
C LEU A 234 -15.24 -4.65 3.16
N ASP A 235 -14.54 -5.60 2.54
CA ASP A 235 -14.53 -5.72 1.08
C ASP A 235 -15.93 -6.03 0.51
N GLY A 236 -16.10 -5.78 -0.79
CA GLY A 236 -17.39 -5.94 -1.45
C GLY A 236 -17.97 -7.36 -1.39
N THR A 237 -17.11 -8.38 -1.28
CA THR A 237 -17.53 -9.78 -1.13
C THR A 237 -17.91 -10.17 0.30
N SER A 238 -17.43 -9.41 1.29
CA SER A 238 -17.59 -9.64 2.72
C SER A 238 -18.77 -8.86 3.33
N ARG A 239 -19.14 -7.70 2.76
CA ARG A 239 -20.25 -6.86 3.27
C ARG A 239 -21.60 -7.55 3.33
N GLY A 240 -21.92 -8.37 2.33
CA GLY A 240 -23.19 -9.11 2.31
C GLY A 240 -23.30 -10.17 3.42
N LYS A 241 -22.17 -10.55 4.03
CA LYS A 241 -22.08 -11.53 5.13
C LYS A 241 -21.82 -10.88 6.50
N GLY A 242 -21.51 -9.59 6.54
CA GLY A 242 -21.17 -8.86 7.77
C GLY A 242 -19.82 -9.24 8.40
N ALA A 243 -19.01 -10.06 7.73
CA ALA A 243 -17.70 -10.52 8.20
C ALA A 243 -16.80 -10.93 7.02
N GLY A 244 -15.48 -10.75 7.16
CA GLY A 244 -14.48 -11.13 6.15
C GLY A 244 -13.27 -10.19 6.18
N SER A 245 -12.57 -10.07 5.05
CA SER A 245 -11.38 -9.21 4.94
C SER A 245 -11.73 -7.72 4.89
N ASN A 246 -10.85 -6.93 5.49
CA ASN A 246 -10.96 -5.49 5.53
C ASN A 246 -10.14 -4.82 4.43
N ASN A 247 -10.51 -3.59 4.13
CA ASN A 247 -9.68 -2.62 3.47
C ASN A 247 -9.49 -1.44 4.40
N TYR A 248 -8.42 -0.69 4.18
CA TYR A 248 -7.99 0.41 5.01
C TYR A 248 -7.83 1.67 4.16
N VAL A 249 -8.30 2.80 4.68
CA VAL A 249 -7.92 4.14 4.24
C VAL A 249 -7.05 4.74 5.33
N VAL A 250 -5.76 4.86 5.08
CA VAL A 250 -4.78 5.36 6.06
C VAL A 250 -4.60 6.86 5.86
N PHE A 251 -4.72 7.62 6.95
CA PHE A 251 -4.74 9.09 6.91
C PHE A 251 -3.36 9.73 6.90
N ASP A 252 -2.31 8.96 7.23
CA ASP A 252 -0.93 9.43 7.25
C ASP A 252 0.00 8.40 6.60
N ASP A 253 0.82 8.88 5.68
CA ASP A 253 1.73 8.04 4.89
C ASP A 253 2.97 7.59 5.69
N SER A 254 3.32 8.24 6.80
CA SER A 254 4.42 7.80 7.68
C SER A 254 4.11 6.47 8.39
N LEU A 255 2.84 6.07 8.44
CA LEU A 255 2.41 4.79 8.99
C LEU A 255 2.72 3.62 8.06
N ILE A 256 3.10 3.87 6.80
CA ILE A 256 3.25 2.82 5.80
C ILE A 256 4.70 2.44 5.61
N THR A 257 5.01 1.16 5.76
CA THR A 257 6.30 0.58 5.37
C THR A 257 6.08 -0.41 4.24
N ILE A 258 6.73 -0.22 3.09
CA ILE A 258 6.71 -1.22 2.01
C ILE A 258 7.69 -2.32 2.38
N THR A 259 7.20 -3.57 2.41
CA THR A 259 7.99 -4.75 2.77
C THR A 259 8.36 -5.61 1.56
N ALA A 260 7.52 -5.63 0.52
CA ALA A 260 7.82 -6.32 -0.72
C ALA A 260 7.17 -5.66 -1.94
N ARG A 261 7.75 -5.90 -3.12
CA ARG A 261 7.20 -5.54 -4.43
C ARG A 261 7.19 -6.78 -5.31
N ASN A 262 6.03 -7.12 -5.85
CA ASN A 262 5.81 -8.27 -6.74
C ASN A 262 6.30 -9.62 -6.15
N GLY A 263 6.23 -9.77 -4.83
CA GLY A 263 6.69 -10.97 -4.12
C GLY A 263 8.16 -10.92 -3.68
N GLU A 264 8.93 -9.95 -4.16
CA GLU A 264 10.33 -9.78 -3.77
C GLU A 264 10.46 -8.76 -2.63
N PRO A 265 11.16 -9.09 -1.53
CA PRO A 265 11.41 -8.15 -0.44
C PRO A 265 12.15 -6.89 -0.92
N VAL A 266 11.83 -5.74 -0.34
CA VAL A 266 12.52 -4.47 -0.62
C VAL A 266 13.30 -3.99 0.60
N ASP A 267 14.34 -3.16 0.40
CA ASP A 267 15.01 -2.51 1.52
C ASP A 267 14.04 -1.51 2.19
N ILE A 268 13.64 -1.84 3.42
CA ILE A 268 12.72 -1.03 4.23
C ILE A 268 13.27 0.38 4.53
N ARG A 269 14.59 0.59 4.41
CA ARG A 269 15.22 1.90 4.59
C ARG A 269 14.99 2.82 3.41
N GLU A 270 14.89 2.25 2.21
CA GLU A 270 14.57 3.00 0.98
C GLU A 270 13.06 3.22 0.83
N SER A 271 12.23 2.43 1.53
CA SER A 271 10.77 2.59 1.55
C SER A 271 10.26 3.53 2.64
N ARG A 272 11.05 3.81 3.68
CA ARG A 272 10.78 4.87 4.68
C ARG A 272 11.35 6.21 4.21
N ARG A 273 10.58 7.28 4.39
CA ARG A 273 11.07 8.64 4.14
C ARG A 273 12.27 8.95 5.04
N GLU A 274 13.35 9.49 4.47
CA GLU A 274 14.49 10.03 5.22
C GLU A 274 14.05 11.09 6.25
N ASP A 275 12.98 11.84 5.94
CA ASP A 275 12.40 12.88 6.79
C ASP A 275 11.58 12.33 7.98
N ALA A 276 11.33 11.01 8.03
CA ALA A 276 10.53 10.35 9.06
C ALA A 276 11.39 9.67 10.15
N ILE A 277 12.70 9.85 10.13
CA ILE A 277 13.58 9.49 11.24
C ILE A 277 13.46 10.62 12.28
N PRO A 278 12.95 10.38 13.50
CA PRO A 278 13.20 11.32 14.57
C PRO A 278 14.73 11.39 14.71
N THR A 279 15.32 12.55 14.37
CA THR A 279 16.75 12.75 14.53
C THR A 279 17.05 12.77 16.03
N PHE A 280 17.30 11.61 16.62
CA PHE A 280 17.79 11.52 17.98
C PHE A 280 19.25 11.97 17.96
N SER A 281 19.50 13.14 18.53
CA SER A 281 20.85 13.69 18.66
C SER A 281 21.73 12.73 19.46
N GLU A 282 22.99 12.54 19.03
CA GLU A 282 23.98 11.77 19.79
C GLU A 282 24.03 12.24 21.25
N GLY A 283 23.89 11.29 22.17
CA GLY A 283 23.85 11.55 23.62
C GLY A 283 22.46 11.50 24.25
N SER A 284 21.38 11.27 23.47
CA SER A 284 20.06 11.02 24.06
C SER A 284 19.98 9.62 24.70
N PRO A 285 19.20 9.45 25.79
CA PRO A 285 18.98 8.15 26.42
C PRO A 285 18.48 7.07 25.44
N GLU A 286 17.69 7.47 24.45
CA GLU A 286 17.07 6.61 23.44
C GLU A 286 18.11 6.12 22.40
N ALA A 287 19.07 6.96 22.01
CA ALA A 287 20.18 6.56 21.13
C ALA A 287 21.12 5.55 21.81
N SER A 288 21.39 5.73 23.10
CA SER A 288 22.17 4.78 23.91
C SER A 288 21.44 3.45 24.10
N THR A 289 20.11 3.49 24.24
CA THR A 289 19.26 2.30 24.41
C THR A 289 19.22 1.48 23.13
N LEU A 290 19.04 2.12 21.96
CA LEU A 290 19.05 1.46 20.66
C LEU A 290 20.40 0.80 20.34
N SER A 291 21.52 1.44 20.70
CA SER A 291 22.86 0.85 20.57
C SER A 291 23.01 -0.40 21.43
N THR A 292 22.55 -0.34 22.68
CA THR A 292 22.62 -1.46 23.62
C THR A 292 21.73 -2.63 23.20
N MET A 293 20.58 -2.35 22.60
CA MET A 293 19.65 -3.36 22.07
C MET A 293 20.25 -4.09 20.86
N LYS A 294 20.83 -3.35 19.90
CA LYS A 294 21.52 -3.93 18.73
C LYS A 294 22.72 -4.79 19.14
N GLU A 295 23.48 -4.36 20.13
CA GLU A 295 24.58 -5.15 20.68
C GLU A 295 24.10 -6.41 21.40
N SER A 296 22.94 -6.36 22.06
CA SER A 296 22.37 -7.51 22.76
C SER A 296 21.82 -8.56 21.79
N MET A 297 21.15 -8.14 20.73
CA MET A 297 20.68 -9.05 19.66
C MET A 297 21.86 -9.70 18.92
N ALA A 298 22.90 -8.92 18.58
CA ALA A 298 24.10 -9.45 17.96
C ALA A 298 24.85 -10.49 18.84
N LYS A 299 24.83 -10.33 20.16
CA LYS A 299 25.41 -11.31 21.11
C LYS A 299 24.60 -12.60 21.20
N VAL A 300 23.28 -12.53 21.03
CA VAL A 300 22.40 -13.71 21.05
C VAL A 300 22.54 -14.51 19.75
N ASP A 301 22.63 -13.84 18.61
CA ASP A 301 22.92 -14.46 17.32
C ASP A 301 24.28 -15.16 17.34
N ALA A 302 25.33 -14.47 17.79
CA ALA A 302 26.66 -15.06 17.93
C ALA A 302 26.72 -16.25 18.92
N ALA A 303 25.92 -16.24 20.00
CA ALA A 303 25.87 -17.33 20.97
C ALA A 303 25.16 -18.58 20.44
N SER A 304 24.22 -18.41 19.49
CA SER A 304 23.56 -19.52 18.79
C SER A 304 24.49 -20.21 17.80
N GLU A 305 25.43 -19.47 17.21
CA GLU A 305 26.41 -19.94 16.23
C GLU A 305 27.67 -20.56 16.87
N ALA A 306 27.94 -20.31 18.16
CA ALA A 306 29.19 -20.67 18.83
C ALA A 306 29.24 -22.06 19.50
N LYS A 307 28.15 -22.83 19.52
CA LYS A 307 28.15 -24.18 20.14
C LYS A 307 28.55 -25.27 19.12
N PRO A 308 29.35 -26.29 19.51
CA PRO A 308 29.66 -27.40 18.61
C PRO A 308 28.36 -28.14 18.28
N ASN A 309 27.99 -28.15 17.00
CA ASN A 309 26.81 -28.82 16.47
C ASN A 309 27.08 -30.33 16.39
N PRO A 310 26.65 -31.14 17.38
CA PRO A 310 27.15 -32.51 17.52
C PRO A 310 26.62 -33.46 16.44
N GLU A 311 25.60 -33.03 15.68
CA GLU A 311 24.85 -33.86 14.72
C GLU A 311 24.72 -33.23 13.33
N ASN A 312 25.45 -32.15 13.05
CA ASN A 312 25.43 -31.44 11.75
C ASN A 312 24.01 -30.97 11.32
N LYS A 313 23.14 -30.66 12.30
CA LYS A 313 21.76 -30.19 12.05
C LYS A 313 21.74 -28.74 11.55
N PRO A 314 20.94 -28.38 10.54
CA PRO A 314 20.78 -26.98 10.14
C PRO A 314 20.14 -26.20 11.30
N THR A 315 20.84 -25.17 11.79
CA THR A 315 20.36 -24.26 12.83
C THR A 315 19.76 -23.02 12.17
N TYR A 316 18.51 -22.72 12.48
CA TYR A 316 17.81 -21.55 11.94
C TYR A 316 17.93 -20.36 12.90
N LYS A 317 17.84 -19.14 12.38
CA LYS A 317 17.86 -17.96 13.24
C LYS A 317 16.57 -17.92 14.06
N ILE A 318 16.69 -17.51 15.32
CA ILE A 318 15.53 -17.40 16.22
C ILE A 318 14.48 -16.44 15.64
N SER A 319 14.90 -15.38 14.93
CA SER A 319 14.01 -14.47 14.22
C SER A 319 13.18 -15.17 13.14
N GLU A 320 13.76 -16.13 12.41
CA GLU A 320 13.07 -16.87 11.36
C GLU A 320 12.09 -17.90 11.97
N ILE A 321 12.51 -18.57 13.04
CA ILE A 321 11.66 -19.50 13.81
C ILE A 321 10.47 -18.76 14.42
N ALA A 322 10.69 -17.56 14.96
CA ALA A 322 9.66 -16.72 15.55
C ALA A 322 8.65 -16.25 14.49
N SER A 323 9.11 -15.82 13.31
CA SER A 323 8.22 -15.47 12.20
C SER A 323 7.36 -16.64 11.76
N ILE A 324 7.93 -17.85 11.62
CA ILE A 324 7.16 -19.05 11.23
C ILE A 324 6.14 -19.44 12.29
N TRP A 325 6.49 -19.37 13.58
CA TRP A 325 5.55 -19.65 14.67
C TRP A 325 4.39 -18.64 14.73
N MET A 326 4.69 -17.36 14.53
CA MET A 326 3.69 -16.30 14.46
C MET A 326 2.73 -16.49 13.27
N ASP A 327 3.26 -16.90 12.12
CA ASP A 327 2.47 -17.18 10.91
C ASP A 327 1.57 -18.42 11.04
N GLN A 328 1.98 -19.41 11.83
CA GLN A 328 1.24 -20.66 12.03
C GLN A 328 0.23 -20.60 13.18
N GLY A 329 0.24 -19.53 13.98
CA GLY A 329 -0.71 -19.32 15.08
C GLY A 329 -0.58 -20.32 16.23
N GLY A 330 0.65 -20.72 16.57
CA GLY A 330 0.93 -21.67 17.66
C GLY A 330 0.94 -21.03 19.05
N ASP A 331 0.90 -21.85 20.10
CA ASP A 331 1.06 -21.36 21.48
C ASP A 331 2.56 -21.22 21.88
N THR A 332 2.84 -20.53 22.99
CA THR A 332 4.20 -20.32 23.49
C THR A 332 4.97 -21.62 23.74
N ARG A 333 4.26 -22.73 24.03
CA ARG A 333 4.88 -24.06 24.20
C ARG A 333 5.37 -24.58 22.86
N GLN A 334 4.58 -24.41 21.80
CA GLN A 334 4.97 -24.77 20.43
C GLN A 334 6.16 -23.91 19.94
N LEU A 335 6.22 -22.62 20.28
CA LEU A 335 7.40 -21.80 19.98
C LEU A 335 8.64 -22.29 20.72
N GLN A 336 8.49 -22.63 22.00
CA GLN A 336 9.56 -23.21 22.80
C GLN A 336 10.10 -24.47 22.14
N ASP A 337 9.21 -25.40 21.78
CA ASP A 337 9.58 -26.67 21.15
C ASP A 337 10.28 -26.44 19.80
N MET A 338 9.78 -25.50 18.97
CA MET A 338 10.43 -25.12 17.71
C MET A 338 11.83 -24.55 17.92
N ILE A 339 12.06 -23.73 18.95
CA ILE A 339 13.39 -23.17 19.27
C ILE A 339 14.32 -24.27 19.81
N GLU A 340 13.82 -25.21 20.61
CA GLU A 340 14.60 -26.35 21.11
C GLU A 340 15.03 -27.30 19.98
N GLU A 341 14.15 -27.53 19.01
CA GLU A 341 14.39 -28.46 17.90
C GLU A 341 15.30 -27.88 16.81
N ASN A 342 15.25 -26.57 16.59
CA ASN A 342 15.90 -25.90 15.45
C ASN A 342 17.08 -25.00 15.84
N THR A 343 17.44 -24.95 17.13
CA THR A 343 18.63 -24.23 17.63
C THR A 343 19.44 -25.10 18.60
N LEU A 344 20.61 -24.61 19.02
CA LEU A 344 21.45 -25.28 20.03
C LEU A 344 21.20 -24.76 21.46
N LEU A 345 20.07 -24.10 21.69
CA LEU A 345 19.68 -23.62 23.02
C LEU A 345 19.26 -24.80 23.90
N SER A 346 19.60 -24.73 25.19
CA SER A 346 19.10 -25.72 26.15
C SER A 346 17.61 -25.52 26.36
N PRO A 347 16.85 -26.53 26.79
CA PRO A 347 15.40 -26.41 27.00
C PRO A 347 15.01 -25.25 27.93
N ALA A 348 15.80 -25.05 28.99
CA ALA A 348 15.60 -23.93 29.90
C ALA A 348 15.82 -22.57 29.22
N ASN A 349 16.78 -22.45 28.30
CA ASN A 349 17.06 -21.21 27.59
C ASN A 349 16.08 -20.97 26.44
N ALA A 350 15.71 -22.02 25.70
CA ALA A 350 14.70 -21.94 24.67
C ALA A 350 13.34 -21.54 25.26
N LYS A 351 12.95 -22.08 26.43
CA LYS A 351 11.77 -21.62 27.17
C LYS A 351 11.83 -20.13 27.50
N ARG A 352 12.98 -19.66 27.98
CA ARG A 352 13.16 -18.24 28.34
C ARG A 352 13.07 -17.35 27.12
N VAL A 353 13.60 -17.80 25.97
CA VAL A 353 13.52 -17.07 24.70
C VAL A 353 12.09 -17.11 24.15
N ALA A 354 11.43 -18.26 24.13
CA ALA A 354 10.04 -18.39 23.69
C ALA A 354 9.08 -17.54 24.52
N ASN A 355 9.23 -17.52 25.84
CA ASN A 355 8.45 -16.66 26.74
C ASN A 355 8.80 -15.16 26.62
N ALA A 356 9.93 -14.82 26.00
CA ALA A 356 10.29 -13.43 25.73
C ALA A 356 9.81 -12.97 24.35
N ILE A 357 9.51 -13.92 23.45
CA ILE A 357 9.01 -13.68 22.10
C ILE A 357 7.48 -13.72 22.06
N ALA A 358 6.87 -14.69 22.72
CA ALA A 358 5.42 -14.78 22.94
C ALA A 358 5.00 -13.93 24.14
#